data_AF-A7RLM2-F1
#
_entry.id   AF-A7RLM2-F1
#
_cell.length_a   1.000
_cell.length_b   1.000
_cell.length_c   1.000
_cell.angle_alpha   90.00
_cell.angle_beta   90.00
_cell.angle_gamma   90.00
#
_symmetry.space_group_name_H-M   'P 1'
#
loop_
_entity.id
_entity.type
_entity.pdbx_description
1 polymer ?
#
loop_
_entity_poly.entity_id
_entity_poly.type
_entity_poly.pdbx_seq_one_letter_code
_entity_poly.pdbx_strand_id
1 'polypeptide(L)'
;DQSWVDTSLAWNKSDFEGLAKIVLRPESIWRPDIVLYNNAGEDFGDGQTRTNAVVTSDGLVSMTIPSILKTSCKIDATRYPFDKQSCPMIFGSWTYDG
;
A
#
# COMPACT_ATOMS: atom_id res chain seq x y z
N ASP A 1 2.23 -2.58 5.34
CA ASP A 1 1.09 -1.76 5.79
C ASP A 1 1.24 -0.37 5.20
N GLN A 2 0.13 0.25 4.80
CA GLN A 2 0.13 1.63 4.31
C GLN A 2 -0.57 2.51 5.33
N SER A 3 0.00 3.69 5.57
CA SER A 3 -0.62 4.69 6.42
C SER A 3 -0.33 6.09 5.88
N TRP A 4 -1.33 6.96 5.95
CA TRP A 4 -1.23 8.37 5.58
C TRP A 4 -2.25 9.18 6.38
N VAL A 5 -2.09 10.49 6.39
CA VAL A 5 -3.06 11.40 7.03
C VAL A 5 -3.89 12.06 5.94
N ASP A 6 -5.21 11.93 6.06
CA ASP A 6 -6.19 12.62 5.25
C ASP A 6 -7.01 13.56 6.13
N THR A 7 -6.72 14.86 6.05
CA THR A 7 -7.38 15.87 6.87
C THR A 7 -8.86 16.04 6.50
N SER A 8 -9.29 15.62 5.31
CA SER A 8 -10.70 15.67 4.92
C SER A 8 -11.54 14.60 5.64
N LEU A 9 -10.89 13.57 6.17
CA LEU A 9 -11.48 12.51 6.97
C LEU A 9 -11.30 12.72 8.47
N ALA A 10 -10.79 13.87 8.91
CA ALA A 10 -10.68 14.20 10.33
C ALA A 10 -12.02 14.72 10.90
N TRP A 11 -12.31 14.39 12.15
CA TRP A 11 -13.49 14.88 12.86
C TRP A 11 -13.21 15.12 14.33
N ASN A 12 -13.99 16.00 14.96
CA ASN A 12 -13.96 16.16 16.40
C ASN A 12 -14.79 15.07 17.07
N LYS A 13 -14.16 14.27 17.94
CA LYS A 13 -14.84 13.17 18.64
C LYS A 13 -16.04 13.63 19.45
N SER A 14 -16.03 14.85 20.01
CA SER A 14 -17.14 15.36 20.83
C SER A 14 -18.45 15.49 20.06
N ASP A 15 -18.36 15.69 18.74
CA ASP A 15 -19.53 15.92 17.89
C ASP A 15 -20.22 14.59 17.52
N PHE A 16 -19.55 13.46 17.80
CA PHE A 16 -19.99 12.11 17.46
C PHE A 16 -19.86 11.16 18.66
N GLU A 17 -20.30 11.57 19.85
CA GLU A 17 -20.36 10.73 21.06
C GLU A 17 -19.02 10.06 21.45
N GLY A 18 -17.89 10.71 21.16
CA GLY A 18 -16.56 10.18 21.44
C GLY A 18 -16.04 9.18 20.39
N LEU A 19 -16.70 9.03 19.25
CA LEU A 19 -16.29 8.12 18.17
C LEU A 19 -14.86 8.42 17.73
N ALA A 20 -13.94 7.50 17.99
CA ALA A 20 -12.51 7.71 17.76
C ALA A 20 -11.99 7.08 16.46
N LYS A 21 -12.73 6.12 15.90
CA LYS A 21 -12.30 5.33 14.74
C LYS A 21 -13.50 4.80 13.97
N ILE A 22 -13.35 4.73 12.65
CA ILE A 22 -14.29 4.11 11.72
C ILE A 22 -13.55 3.14 10.78
N VAL A 23 -14.33 2.29 10.11
CA VAL A 23 -13.83 1.39 9.07
C VAL A 23 -14.54 1.73 7.77
N LEU A 24 -13.77 2.06 6.75
CA LEU A 24 -14.27 2.47 5.44
C LEU A 24 -13.84 1.48 4.37
N ARG A 25 -14.65 1.36 3.33
CA ARG A 25 -14.28 0.57 2.15
C ARG A 25 -13.25 1.35 1.31
N PRO A 26 -12.30 0.68 0.66
CA PRO A 26 -11.23 1.35 -0.10
C PRO A 26 -11.74 2.17 -1.28
N GLU A 27 -12.96 1.93 -1.77
CA GLU A 27 -13.59 2.72 -2.85
C GLU A 27 -14.22 4.03 -2.37
N SER A 28 -14.44 4.17 -1.06
CA SER A 28 -15.06 5.37 -0.47
C SER A 28 -14.07 6.46 -0.08
N ILE A 29 -12.77 6.19 -0.21
CA ILE A 29 -11.71 7.12 0.16
C ILE A 29 -10.66 7.20 -0.95
N TRP A 30 -9.94 8.32 -0.97
CA TRP A 30 -8.69 8.36 -1.72
C TRP A 30 -7.69 7.37 -1.12
N ARG A 31 -6.85 6.77 -1.97
CA ARG A 31 -5.78 5.85 -1.57
C ARG A 31 -4.57 6.03 -2.47
N PRO A 32 -3.34 5.86 -1.98
CA PRO A 32 -2.15 6.01 -2.79
C PRO A 32 -2.04 4.85 -3.80
N ASP A 33 -1.76 5.18 -5.04
CA ASP A 33 -1.63 4.27 -6.17
C ASP A 33 -0.22 3.66 -6.26
N ILE A 34 0.24 3.06 -5.15
CA ILE A 34 1.54 2.42 -5.07
C ILE A 34 1.56 1.12 -5.88
N VAL A 35 2.46 1.05 -6.85
CA VAL A 35 2.68 -0.11 -7.73
C VAL A 35 4.12 -0.61 -7.67
N LEU A 36 4.34 -1.86 -8.10
CA LEU A 36 5.65 -2.45 -8.31
C LEU A 36 6.08 -2.24 -9.77
N TYR A 37 7.09 -1.41 -10.03
CA TYR A 37 7.50 -1.10 -11.40
C TYR A 37 8.17 -2.28 -12.13
N ASN A 38 9.03 -3.01 -11.43
CA ASN A 38 9.64 -4.22 -11.98
C ASN A 38 8.76 -5.46 -11.71
N ASN A 39 7.45 -5.32 -11.88
CA ASN A 39 6.50 -6.41 -11.80
C ASN A 39 6.69 -7.38 -12.98
N ALA A 40 6.72 -8.67 -12.67
CA ALA A 40 6.76 -9.78 -13.64
C ALA A 40 5.48 -10.62 -13.58
N GLY A 41 4.49 -10.23 -12.76
CA GLY A 41 3.19 -10.86 -12.68
C GLY A 41 2.16 -10.25 -13.63
N GLU A 42 0.97 -10.84 -13.67
CA GLU A 42 -0.18 -10.32 -14.43
C GLU A 42 -0.96 -9.24 -13.65
N ASP A 43 -0.80 -9.22 -12.33
CA ASP A 43 -1.49 -8.31 -11.41
C ASP A 43 -0.59 -7.11 -11.09
N PHE A 44 -1.15 -5.90 -11.13
CA PHE A 44 -0.47 -4.63 -10.86
C PHE A 44 -0.86 -4.00 -9.51
N GLY A 45 -1.63 -4.70 -8.68
CA GLY A 45 -1.97 -4.19 -7.34
C GLY A 45 -3.42 -4.40 -6.89
N ASP A 46 -4.11 -5.43 -7.37
CA ASP A 46 -5.49 -5.75 -6.95
C ASP A 46 -5.60 -6.10 -5.46
N GLY A 47 -4.49 -6.27 -4.74
CA GLY A 47 -4.51 -6.41 -3.28
C GLY A 47 -5.15 -5.22 -2.57
N GLN A 48 -4.97 -3.99 -3.07
CA GLN A 48 -5.44 -2.77 -2.39
C GLN A 48 -6.97 -2.65 -2.36
N THR A 49 -7.68 -3.29 -3.30
CA THR A 49 -9.15 -3.24 -3.41
C THR A 49 -9.84 -4.20 -2.42
N ARG A 50 -9.09 -5.13 -1.81
CA ARG A 50 -9.67 -6.23 -1.02
C ARG A 50 -9.78 -5.94 0.47
N THR A 51 -9.15 -4.88 0.96
CA THR A 51 -9.04 -4.62 2.39
C THR A 51 -9.61 -3.27 2.80
N ASN A 52 -10.42 -3.27 3.85
CA ASN A 52 -10.98 -2.04 4.41
C ASN A 52 -9.90 -1.18 5.06
N ALA A 53 -10.11 0.13 5.01
CA ALA A 53 -9.29 1.10 5.69
C ALA A 53 -9.82 1.37 7.09
N VAL A 54 -8.91 1.49 8.04
CA VAL A 54 -9.18 2.01 9.37
C VAL A 54 -8.87 3.50 9.35
N VAL A 55 -9.80 4.33 9.78
CA VAL A 55 -9.58 5.78 9.90
C VAL A 55 -9.81 6.20 11.34
N THR A 56 -8.87 6.93 11.93
CA THR A 56 -9.01 7.54 13.26
C THR A 56 -9.43 9.01 13.15
N SER A 57 -9.98 9.57 14.23
CA SER A 57 -10.59 10.91 14.20
C SER A 57 -9.62 12.05 13.85
N ASP A 58 -8.32 11.84 14.07
CA ASP A 58 -7.23 12.74 13.68
C ASP A 58 -6.89 12.65 12.18
N GLY A 59 -7.63 11.86 11.40
CA GLY A 59 -7.46 11.71 9.95
C GLY A 59 -6.41 10.67 9.54
N LEU A 60 -5.81 9.93 10.48
CA LEU A 60 -4.88 8.85 10.14
C LEU A 60 -5.66 7.68 9.54
N VAL A 61 -5.30 7.34 8.30
CA VAL A 61 -5.81 6.19 7.55
C VAL A 61 -4.76 5.09 7.58
N SER A 62 -5.17 3.87 7.87
CA SER A 62 -4.32 2.67 7.87
C SER A 62 -4.95 1.53 7.10
N MET A 63 -4.18 0.92 6.20
CA MET A 63 -4.59 -0.20 5.36
C MET A 63 -3.55 -1.33 5.39
N THR A 64 -4.02 -2.54 5.68
CA THR A 64 -3.18 -3.75 5.63
C THR A 64 -3.51 -4.53 4.38
N ILE A 65 -2.64 -4.47 3.38
CA ILE A 65 -2.87 -5.04 2.06
C ILE A 65 -2.09 -6.36 1.92
N PRO A 66 -2.75 -7.53 1.89
CA PRO A 66 -2.10 -8.78 1.55
C PRO A 66 -1.86 -8.84 0.04
N SER A 67 -0.64 -9.14 -0.39
CA SER A 67 -0.31 -9.23 -1.82
C SER A 67 0.79 -10.26 -2.07
N ILE A 68 0.65 -11.02 -3.16
CA ILE A 68 1.70 -11.88 -3.70
C ILE A 68 2.32 -11.13 -4.88
N LEU A 69 3.59 -10.78 -4.75
CA LEU A 69 4.30 -9.98 -5.75
C LEU A 69 5.27 -10.86 -6.53
N LYS A 70 5.30 -10.67 -7.85
CA LYS A 70 6.28 -11.28 -8.74
C LYS A 70 7.15 -10.18 -9.31
N THR A 71 8.46 -10.26 -9.10
CA THR A 71 9.38 -9.21 -9.54
C THR A 71 10.40 -9.75 -10.54
N SER A 72 10.74 -8.93 -11.52
CA SER A 72 11.85 -9.18 -12.43
C SER A 72 13.14 -8.64 -11.82
N CYS A 73 14.16 -9.49 -11.74
CA CYS A 73 15.51 -9.11 -11.31
C CYS A 73 16.58 -9.81 -12.14
N LYS A 74 17.77 -9.20 -12.20
CA LYS A 74 18.94 -9.76 -12.88
C LYS A 74 19.62 -10.78 -11.97
N ILE A 75 19.83 -11.99 -12.49
CA ILE A 75 20.55 -13.06 -11.80
C ILE A 75 22.01 -13.11 -12.27
N ASP A 76 22.95 -13.20 -11.32
CA ASP A 76 24.37 -13.42 -11.60
C ASP A 76 24.78 -14.85 -11.20
N ALA A 77 24.92 -15.73 -12.19
CA ALA A 77 25.26 -17.14 -11.98
C ALA A 77 26.77 -17.43 -12.01
N THR A 78 27.64 -16.41 -11.94
CA THR A 78 29.10 -16.57 -12.09
C THR A 78 29.72 -17.55 -11.07
N ARG A 79 29.12 -17.70 -9.89
CA ARG A 79 29.64 -18.54 -8.79
C ARG A 79 28.75 -19.73 -8.43
N TYR A 80 27.89 -20.18 -9.34
CA TYR A 80 26.98 -21.29 -9.09
C TYR A 80 27.72 -22.54 -8.54
N PRO A 81 27.21 -23.23 -7.48
CA PRO A 81 25.95 -23.00 -6.76
C PRO A 81 26.07 -22.09 -5.52
N PHE A 82 27.18 -21.36 -5.37
CA PHE A 82 27.48 -20.49 -4.21
C PHE A 82 27.34 -18.99 -4.52
N ASP A 83 26.59 -18.67 -5.56
CA ASP A 83 26.25 -17.31 -5.95
C ASP A 83 25.36 -16.63 -4.90
N LYS A 84 25.37 -15.29 -4.91
CA LYS A 84 24.50 -14.45 -4.08
C LYS A 84 23.68 -13.58 -5.01
N GLN A 85 22.37 -13.52 -4.76
CA GLN A 85 21.45 -12.74 -5.58
C GLN A 85 20.92 -11.53 -4.83
N SER A 86 20.80 -10.40 -5.53
CA SER A 86 20.16 -9.18 -5.04
C SER A 86 19.04 -8.80 -6.00
N CYS A 87 17.80 -8.90 -5.52
CA CYS A 87 16.60 -8.65 -6.31
C CYS A 87 15.80 -7.51 -5.65
N PRO A 88 16.08 -6.23 -6.01
CA PRO A 88 15.33 -5.12 -5.47
C PRO A 88 13.90 -5.11 -6.01
N MET A 89 12.94 -4.77 -5.15
CA MET A 89 11.56 -4.47 -5.53
C MET A 89 11.39 -2.96 -5.58
N ILE A 90 10.98 -2.42 -6.73
CA ILE A 90 10.90 -0.97 -6.96
C ILE A 90 9.44 -0.54 -6.84
N PHE A 91 9.10 0.13 -5.73
CA PHE A 91 7.76 0.65 -5.48
C PHE A 91 7.69 2.16 -5.74
N GLY A 92 6.56 2.62 -6.28
CA GLY A 92 6.28 4.06 -6.43
C GLY A 92 4.84 4.32 -6.84
N SER A 93 4.46 5.60 -6.87
CA SER A 93 3.14 6.01 -7.37
C SER A 93 3.08 5.88 -8.88
N TRP A 94 1.96 5.39 -9.41
CA TRP A 94 1.78 5.32 -10.85
C TRP A 94 1.50 6.69 -11.49
N THR A 95 0.77 7.55 -10.79
CA THR A 95 0.26 8.83 -11.31
C THR A 95 0.98 10.06 -10.77
N TYR A 96 1.69 9.97 -9.65
CA TYR A 96 2.38 11.09 -9.02
C TYR A 96 3.90 10.92 -9.08
N ASP A 97 4.60 12.01 -9.41
CA ASP A 97 6.05 12.18 -9.31
C ASP A 97 6.38 12.92 -8.01
N GLY A 98 6.95 12.21 -7.04
CA GLY A 98 7.26 12.76 -5.72
C GLY A 98 8.33 13.85 -5.70
#